data_AF-A0A4Q3YIM0-F1
#
_entry.id   AF-A0A4Q3YIM0-F1
#
_cell.length_a   1.000
_cell.length_b   1.000
_cell.length_c   1.000
_cell.angle_alpha   90.00
_cell.angle_beta   90.00
_cell.angle_gamma   90.00
#
_symmetry.space_group_name_H-M   'P 1'
#
loop_
_entity.id
_entity.type
_entity.pdbx_description
1 polymer ?
#
loop_
_entity_poly.entity_id
_entity_poly.type
_entity_poly.pdbx_seq_one_letter_code
_entity_poly.pdbx_strand_id
1 'polypeptide(L)'
;IIVPSQDMVLGLYYVTMERKGMVGEGMAFADIEEVEHALAAGAVHLHAKVKARLRQVDETGNIVWKRFDTTPGRLRLGNLLPLNAKAPFDLVNRLLRKKDVQTVIDTVYRYCGQKESVIFCDQIMTLGFREAFRAGISFGKDDMVIPDTKWTIVNEVKDQVAGFEQQYLDGLITQGEKYNKVVDAWTKCNDKVTEAMMSTISAVRHDANGAEREPNSVYMMAHSGARGSVIQMKQLGGMRGLMAKPSGEIIETPIISNFKEGLTVLEYFNSTHGARKGLSDTALKTANSGYLTRRLVDVAQDCIVRAHDCGTEQAIMASAAVNDGEVIVPMGERVLG
;
A
#
# COMPACT_ATOMS: atom_id res chain seq x y z
N ILE A 1 0.75 9.87 -13.32
CA ILE A 1 2.16 10.36 -13.33
C ILE A 1 2.41 11.32 -12.18
N ILE A 2 1.59 12.36 -12.01
CA ILE A 2 1.71 13.35 -10.94
C ILE A 2 1.22 12.88 -9.55
N VAL A 3 1.07 11.56 -9.34
CA VAL A 3 0.54 11.04 -8.07
C VAL A 3 1.58 11.26 -6.97
N PRO A 4 1.18 11.80 -5.80
CA PRO A 4 2.05 11.93 -4.64
C PRO A 4 2.80 10.63 -4.33
N SER A 5 4.04 10.76 -3.89
CA SER A 5 4.90 9.62 -3.60
C SER A 5 5.52 9.72 -2.21
N GLN A 6 5.83 8.57 -1.61
CA GLN A 6 6.57 8.45 -0.35
C GLN A 6 5.96 9.33 0.76
N ASP A 7 6.75 10.27 1.29
CA ASP A 7 6.42 11.04 2.49
C ASP A 7 5.16 11.89 2.32
N MET A 8 4.87 12.36 1.11
CA MET A 8 3.62 13.09 0.82
C MET A 8 2.40 12.21 1.10
N VAL A 9 2.45 10.94 0.67
CA VAL A 9 1.35 9.98 0.89
C VAL A 9 1.25 9.64 2.37
N LEU A 10 2.38 9.50 3.07
CA LEU A 10 2.40 9.22 4.49
C LEU A 10 1.76 10.36 5.30
N GLY A 11 2.04 11.62 4.95
CA GLY A 11 1.42 12.79 5.58
C GLY A 11 -0.09 12.84 5.35
N LEU A 12 -0.55 12.62 4.12
CA LEU A 12 -2.00 12.59 3.81
C LEU A 12 -2.70 11.42 4.51
N TYR A 13 -2.06 10.26 4.57
CA TYR A 13 -2.55 9.11 5.31
C TYR A 13 -2.68 9.43 6.80
N TYR A 14 -1.68 10.06 7.39
CA TYR A 14 -1.70 10.48 8.79
C TYR A 14 -2.83 11.47 9.06
N VAL A 15 -2.95 12.52 8.24
CA VAL A 15 -3.99 13.56 8.37
C VAL A 15 -5.41 13.00 8.26
N THR A 16 -5.62 11.98 7.44
CA THR A 16 -6.95 11.38 7.22
C THR A 16 -7.29 10.26 8.20
N MET A 17 -6.40 9.96 9.13
CA MET A 17 -6.62 8.96 10.16
C MET A 17 -7.66 9.43 11.18
N GLU A 18 -8.42 8.47 11.72
CA GLU A 18 -9.39 8.68 12.80
C GLU A 18 -8.98 7.78 13.97
N ARG A 19 -9.06 8.33 15.19
CA ARG A 19 -8.77 7.61 16.44
C ARG A 19 -9.84 7.91 17.47
N LYS A 20 -10.25 6.89 18.22
CA LYS A 20 -11.25 7.01 19.30
C LYS A 20 -10.63 7.50 20.61
N GLY A 21 -11.40 8.22 21.42
CA GLY A 21 -11.01 8.72 22.74
C GLY A 21 -10.06 9.91 22.69
N MET A 22 -9.97 10.62 21.56
CA MET A 22 -9.10 11.78 21.40
C MET A 22 -9.76 13.05 21.96
N VAL A 23 -8.93 14.00 22.40
CA VAL A 23 -9.40 15.30 22.88
C VAL A 23 -10.21 16.01 21.79
N GLY A 24 -11.40 16.49 22.14
CA GLY A 24 -12.31 17.17 21.21
C GLY A 24 -13.26 16.24 20.45
N GLU A 25 -13.33 14.96 20.80
CA GLU A 25 -14.30 14.03 20.21
C GLU A 25 -15.74 14.49 20.46
N GLY A 26 -16.56 14.47 19.40
CA GLY A 26 -17.97 14.88 19.42
C GLY A 26 -18.20 16.39 19.35
N MET A 27 -17.15 17.22 19.31
CA MET A 27 -17.30 18.66 19.11
C MET A 27 -17.90 18.98 17.73
N ALA A 28 -18.65 20.07 17.68
CA ALA A 28 -19.26 20.58 16.45
C ALA A 28 -18.65 21.92 16.08
N PHE A 29 -18.22 22.05 14.83
CA PHE A 29 -17.59 23.25 14.28
C PHE A 29 -18.45 23.89 13.21
N ALA A 30 -18.51 25.21 13.25
CA ALA A 30 -19.20 26.02 12.28
C ALA A 30 -18.36 26.17 11.01
N ASP A 31 -17.06 26.47 11.09
CA ASP A 31 -16.25 26.73 9.90
C ASP A 31 -14.85 26.16 10.03
N ILE A 32 -14.14 26.05 8.91
CA ILE A 32 -12.76 25.53 8.93
C ILE A 32 -11.81 26.42 9.74
N GLU A 33 -12.03 27.74 9.73
CA GLU A 33 -11.23 28.68 10.51
C GLU A 33 -11.35 28.40 12.02
N GLU A 34 -12.54 28.00 12.48
CA GLU A 34 -12.76 27.59 13.87
C GLU A 34 -12.03 26.29 14.21
N VAL A 35 -12.03 25.33 13.28
CA VAL A 35 -11.26 24.08 13.40
C VAL A 35 -9.77 24.37 13.47
N GLU A 36 -9.25 25.26 12.63
CA GLU A 36 -7.83 25.65 12.66
C GLU A 36 -7.46 26.36 13.95
N HIS A 37 -8.32 27.24 14.46
CA HIS A 37 -8.12 27.90 15.74
C HIS A 37 -8.13 26.90 16.90
N ALA A 38 -9.09 25.97 16.92
CA ALA A 38 -9.19 24.93 17.94
C ALA A 38 -7.97 23.98 17.92
N LEU A 39 -7.47 23.63 16.73
CA LEU A 39 -6.23 22.85 16.57
C LEU A 39 -5.01 23.63 17.05
N ALA A 40 -4.94 24.94 16.79
CA ALA A 40 -3.82 25.78 17.23
C ALA A 40 -3.82 25.99 18.75
N ALA A 41 -5.00 26.08 19.36
CA ALA A 41 -5.19 26.16 20.81
C ALA A 41 -4.98 24.81 21.53
N GLY A 42 -4.89 23.70 20.79
CA GLY A 42 -4.80 22.35 21.35
C GLY A 42 -6.11 21.84 21.96
N ALA A 43 -7.24 22.50 21.68
CA ALA A 43 -8.55 22.12 22.20
C ALA A 43 -9.12 20.86 21.52
N VAL A 44 -8.66 20.55 20.30
CA VAL A 44 -9.03 19.36 19.55
C VAL A 44 -7.79 18.71 18.95
N HIS A 45 -7.79 17.38 18.88
CA HIS A 45 -6.74 16.63 18.22
C HIS A 45 -7.07 16.38 16.73
N LEU A 46 -6.05 16.35 15.85
CA LEU A 46 -6.18 16.16 14.39
C LEU A 46 -7.05 14.95 13.98
N HIS A 47 -6.90 13.85 14.72
CA HIS A 47 -7.56 12.55 14.47
C HIS A 47 -8.87 12.35 15.24
N ALA A 48 -9.34 13.37 15.98
CA ALA A 48 -10.59 13.26 16.74
C ALA A 48 -11.81 13.26 15.81
N LYS A 49 -12.85 12.51 16.18
CA LYS A 49 -14.11 12.51 15.44
C LYS A 49 -14.92 13.76 15.79
N VAL A 50 -15.19 14.60 14.80
CA VAL A 50 -15.89 15.89 14.96
C VAL A 50 -17.03 16.00 13.94
N LYS A 51 -17.97 16.91 14.22
CA LYS A 51 -19.01 17.30 13.26
C LYS A 51 -18.66 18.67 12.70
N ALA A 52 -18.60 18.82 11.40
CA ALA A 52 -18.39 20.13 10.79
C ALA A 52 -19.27 20.32 9.57
N ARG A 53 -19.63 21.58 9.29
CA ARG A 53 -20.26 21.96 8.03
C ARG A 53 -19.18 22.35 7.02
N LEU A 54 -19.33 21.89 5.79
CA LEU A 54 -18.47 22.28 4.68
C LEU A 54 -19.34 22.80 3.54
N ARG A 55 -18.82 23.79 2.80
CA ARG A 55 -19.44 24.27 1.56
C ARG A 55 -19.27 23.21 0.49
N GLN A 56 -20.37 22.77 -0.10
CA GLN A 56 -20.39 21.90 -1.27
C GLN A 56 -21.18 22.55 -2.40
N VAL A 57 -20.94 22.08 -3.62
CA VAL A 57 -21.71 22.49 -4.80
C VAL A 57 -22.68 21.35 -5.11
N ASP A 58 -23.97 21.65 -5.21
CA ASP A 58 -24.97 20.69 -5.66
C ASP A 58 -24.95 20.55 -7.19
N GLU A 59 -25.64 19.54 -7.74
CA GLU A 59 -25.72 19.28 -9.19
C GLU A 59 -26.24 20.47 -10.01
N THR A 60 -26.95 21.40 -9.35
CA THR A 60 -27.47 22.64 -9.93
C THR A 60 -26.49 23.82 -9.89
N GLY A 61 -25.27 23.62 -9.37
CA GLY A 61 -24.24 24.66 -9.25
C GLY A 61 -24.39 25.57 -8.02
N ASN A 62 -25.37 25.32 -7.16
CA ASN A 62 -25.60 26.11 -5.96
C ASN A 62 -24.69 25.66 -4.80
N ILE A 63 -24.18 26.64 -4.04
CA ILE A 63 -23.37 26.37 -2.84
C ILE A 63 -24.30 26.02 -1.68
N VAL A 64 -24.20 24.80 -1.18
CA VAL A 64 -24.99 24.29 -0.06
C VAL A 64 -24.07 23.89 1.09
N TRP A 65 -24.51 24.21 2.30
CA TRP A 65 -23.83 23.80 3.53
C TRP A 65 -24.32 22.42 3.94
N LYS A 66 -23.44 21.43 3.89
CA LYS A 66 -23.73 20.07 4.36
C LYS A 66 -22.89 19.76 5.59
N ARG A 67 -23.50 19.07 6.55
CA ARG A 67 -22.84 18.61 7.79
C ARG A 67 -22.31 17.20 7.58
N PHE A 68 -21.06 16.98 7.96
CA PHE A 68 -20.40 15.68 7.87
C PHE A 68 -19.84 15.26 9.23
N ASP A 69 -19.91 13.96 9.49
CA ASP A 69 -19.11 13.32 10.54
C ASP A 69 -17.73 13.05 9.95
N THR A 70 -16.69 13.67 10.50
CA THR A 70 -15.35 13.66 9.90
C THR A 70 -14.26 13.92 10.95
N THR A 71 -13.02 14.13 10.51
CA THR A 71 -11.91 14.53 11.37
C THR A 71 -11.38 15.91 10.99
N PRO A 72 -10.81 16.69 11.93
CA PRO A 72 -10.17 17.97 11.62
C PRO A 72 -9.14 17.87 10.49
N GLY A 73 -8.40 16.76 10.41
CA GLY A 73 -7.45 16.54 9.33
C GLY A 73 -8.10 16.32 7.96
N ARG A 74 -9.17 15.50 7.88
CA ARG A 74 -9.94 15.34 6.64
C ARG A 74 -10.56 16.66 6.19
N LEU A 75 -11.01 17.50 7.11
CA LEU A 75 -11.53 18.85 6.81
C LEU A 75 -10.49 19.77 6.18
N ARG A 76 -9.26 19.78 6.70
CA ARG A 76 -8.15 20.52 6.09
C ARG A 76 -7.94 20.11 4.64
N LEU A 77 -7.94 18.82 4.37
CA LEU A 77 -7.81 18.31 3.00
C LEU A 77 -9.05 18.64 2.14
N GLY A 78 -10.25 18.53 2.71
CA GLY A 78 -11.50 18.82 2.02
C GLY A 78 -11.64 20.27 1.58
N ASN A 79 -11.09 21.22 2.34
CA ASN A 79 -11.08 22.63 1.96
C ASN A 79 -10.14 22.93 0.77
N LEU A 80 -9.18 22.05 0.49
CA LEU A 80 -8.34 22.16 -0.69
C LEU A 80 -9.03 21.61 -1.94
N LEU A 81 -10.12 20.84 -1.80
CA LEU A 81 -10.84 20.33 -2.96
C LEU A 81 -11.47 21.49 -3.75
N PRO A 82 -11.38 21.45 -5.08
CA PRO A 82 -12.10 22.42 -5.91
C PRO A 82 -13.60 22.25 -5.71
N LEU A 83 -14.30 23.39 -5.60
CA LEU A 83 -15.75 23.43 -5.44
C LEU A 83 -16.44 22.95 -6.72
N ASN A 84 -16.78 21.66 -6.76
CA ASN A 84 -17.45 21.03 -7.89
C ASN A 84 -18.41 19.94 -7.41
N ALA A 85 -19.58 19.85 -8.04
CA ALA A 85 -20.60 18.84 -7.71
C ALA A 85 -20.09 17.40 -7.84
N LYS A 86 -19.16 17.16 -8.78
CA LYS A 86 -18.60 15.83 -9.04
C LYS A 86 -17.34 15.51 -8.23
N ALA A 87 -16.89 16.43 -7.37
CA ALA A 87 -15.81 16.21 -6.41
C ALA A 87 -16.30 16.50 -4.98
N PRO A 88 -17.26 15.70 -4.45
CA PRO A 88 -17.79 15.92 -3.11
C PRO A 88 -16.73 15.61 -2.04
N PHE A 89 -16.93 16.17 -0.85
CA PHE A 89 -16.07 15.92 0.32
C PHE A 89 -15.97 14.44 0.68
N ASP A 90 -16.99 13.64 0.36
CA ASP A 90 -17.00 12.20 0.63
C ASP A 90 -15.83 11.46 -0.04
N LEU A 91 -15.28 12.02 -1.12
CA LEU A 91 -14.10 11.49 -1.80
C LEU A 91 -12.86 11.43 -0.89
N VAL A 92 -12.73 12.42 0.00
CA VAL A 92 -11.64 12.55 0.98
C VAL A 92 -12.05 12.20 2.40
N ASN A 93 -13.35 11.98 2.68
CA ASN A 93 -13.84 11.62 4.01
C ASN A 93 -13.63 10.13 4.34
N ARG A 94 -12.44 9.61 4.05
CA ARG A 94 -12.01 8.23 4.30
C ARG A 94 -10.51 8.20 4.55
N LEU A 95 -10.00 7.09 5.06
CA LEU A 95 -8.55 6.91 5.20
C LEU A 95 -7.92 6.85 3.80
N LEU A 96 -7.04 7.80 3.48
CA LEU A 96 -6.45 7.90 2.15
C LEU A 96 -5.12 7.14 2.07
N ARG A 97 -5.11 6.02 1.35
CA ARG A 97 -3.89 5.33 0.92
C ARG A 97 -3.43 5.87 -0.43
N LYS A 98 -2.24 5.47 -0.88
CA LYS A 98 -1.70 5.85 -2.20
C LYS A 98 -2.70 5.70 -3.36
N LYS A 99 -3.44 4.57 -3.38
CA LYS A 99 -4.45 4.29 -4.41
C LYS A 99 -5.64 5.24 -4.32
N ASP A 100 -6.10 5.54 -3.10
CA ASP A 100 -7.23 6.45 -2.89
C ASP A 100 -6.89 7.88 -3.30
N VAL A 101 -5.67 8.33 -3.00
CA VAL A 101 -5.15 9.63 -3.46
C VAL A 101 -5.10 9.69 -4.99
N GLN A 102 -4.69 8.60 -5.65
CA GLN A 102 -4.72 8.51 -7.11
C GLN A 102 -6.15 8.65 -7.66
N THR A 103 -7.13 8.00 -7.04
CA THR A 103 -8.55 8.13 -7.42
C THR A 103 -9.07 9.56 -7.19
N VAL A 104 -8.66 10.22 -6.10
CA VAL A 104 -9.04 11.60 -5.82
C VAL A 104 -8.53 12.52 -6.93
N ILE A 105 -7.26 12.42 -7.29
CA ILE A 105 -6.64 13.24 -8.35
C ILE A 105 -7.26 12.95 -9.71
N ASP A 106 -7.52 11.69 -10.05
CA ASP A 106 -8.18 11.31 -11.31
C ASP A 106 -9.60 11.91 -11.40
N THR A 107 -10.35 11.88 -10.30
CA THR A 107 -11.70 12.47 -10.23
C THR A 107 -11.64 13.98 -10.41
N VAL A 108 -10.72 14.66 -9.72
CA VAL A 108 -10.54 16.11 -9.87
C VAL A 108 -10.12 16.47 -11.30
N TYR A 109 -9.24 15.68 -11.93
CA TYR A 109 -8.81 15.89 -13.30
C TYR A 109 -9.95 15.75 -14.32
N ARG A 110 -10.76 14.70 -14.21
CA ARG A 110 -11.86 14.44 -15.14
C ARG A 110 -12.97 15.49 -15.06
N TYR A 111 -13.23 16.03 -13.88
CA TYR A 111 -14.42 16.88 -13.67
C TYR A 111 -14.13 18.36 -13.43
N CYS A 112 -12.94 18.73 -12.95
CA CYS A 112 -12.56 20.12 -12.67
C CYS A 112 -11.58 20.69 -13.70
N GLY A 113 -11.06 19.84 -14.59
CA GLY A 113 -10.13 20.24 -15.65
C GLY A 113 -8.68 20.37 -15.19
N GLN A 114 -7.80 20.72 -16.13
CA GLN A 114 -6.35 20.65 -15.95
C GLN A 114 -5.82 21.69 -14.94
N LYS A 115 -6.25 22.96 -15.05
CA LYS A 115 -5.73 24.05 -14.20
C LYS A 115 -5.99 23.80 -12.72
N GLU A 116 -7.24 23.50 -12.36
CA GLU A 116 -7.65 23.23 -10.98
C GLU A 116 -6.91 22.00 -10.42
N SER A 117 -6.71 20.97 -11.25
CA SER A 117 -5.97 19.77 -10.84
C SER A 117 -4.53 20.05 -10.49
N VAL A 118 -3.85 20.92 -11.24
CA VAL A 118 -2.46 21.30 -10.97
C VAL A 118 -2.37 22.06 -9.64
N ILE A 119 -3.26 23.04 -9.43
CA ILE A 119 -3.33 23.80 -8.18
C ILE A 119 -3.59 22.87 -6.99
N PHE A 120 -4.55 21.96 -7.14
CA PHE A 120 -4.89 20.97 -6.12
C PHE A 120 -3.72 20.04 -5.79
N CYS A 121 -2.97 19.56 -6.79
CA CYS A 121 -1.81 18.71 -6.57
C CYS A 121 -0.70 19.44 -5.78
N ASP A 122 -0.47 20.73 -6.06
CA ASP A 122 0.53 21.55 -5.37
C ASP A 122 0.13 21.83 -3.90
N GLN A 123 -1.16 22.08 -3.67
CA GLN A 123 -1.71 22.25 -2.32
C GLN A 123 -1.64 20.95 -1.50
N ILE A 124 -1.99 19.81 -2.10
CA ILE A 124 -1.87 18.49 -1.46
C ILE A 124 -0.41 18.16 -1.15
N MET A 125 0.51 18.49 -2.05
CA MET A 125 1.94 18.31 -1.81
C MET A 125 2.39 19.08 -0.56
N THR A 126 2.04 20.35 -0.49
CA THR A 126 2.41 21.23 0.63
C THR A 126 1.80 20.74 1.94
N LEU A 127 0.52 20.36 1.94
CA LEU A 127 -0.15 19.80 3.11
C LEU A 127 0.49 18.48 3.55
N GLY A 128 0.74 17.57 2.60
CA GLY A 128 1.35 16.26 2.86
C GLY A 128 2.71 16.39 3.53
N PHE A 129 3.61 17.23 2.99
CA PHE A 129 4.92 17.46 3.60
C PHE A 129 4.84 18.13 4.97
N ARG A 130 4.00 19.15 5.13
CA ARG A 130 3.85 19.88 6.40
C ARG A 130 3.37 18.95 7.52
N GLU A 131 2.39 18.11 7.23
CA GLU A 131 1.81 17.22 8.21
C GLU A 131 2.69 15.98 8.44
N ALA A 132 3.38 15.47 7.42
CA ALA A 132 4.41 14.43 7.61
C ALA A 132 5.53 14.89 8.55
N PHE A 133 6.02 16.12 8.38
CA PHE A 133 7.05 16.69 9.26
C PHE A 133 6.54 16.89 10.69
N ARG A 134 5.30 17.37 10.85
CA ARG A 134 4.67 17.54 12.18
C ARG A 134 4.38 16.23 12.89
N ALA A 135 4.03 15.19 12.13
CA ALA A 135 3.77 13.87 12.70
C ALA A 135 5.01 13.25 13.33
N GLY A 136 6.22 13.63 12.88
CA GLY A 136 7.47 13.15 13.48
C GLY A 136 7.62 11.63 13.42
N ILE A 137 7.02 10.99 12.39
CA ILE A 137 7.01 9.54 12.25
C ILE A 137 8.45 9.05 12.10
N SER A 138 8.90 8.27 13.07
CA SER A 138 10.25 7.71 13.11
C SER A 138 10.22 6.21 12.86
N PHE A 139 11.41 5.63 12.68
CA PHE A 139 11.60 4.20 12.51
C PHE A 139 12.67 3.72 13.49
N GLY A 140 12.24 3.07 14.56
CA GLY A 140 13.09 2.46 15.58
C GLY A 140 13.22 0.94 15.42
N LYS A 141 14.21 0.35 16.11
CA LYS A 141 14.38 -1.11 16.18
C LYS A 141 13.17 -1.79 16.84
N ASP A 142 12.57 -1.13 17.82
CA ASP A 142 11.46 -1.69 18.59
C ASP A 142 10.14 -1.64 17.84
N ASP A 143 10.02 -0.79 16.82
CA ASP A 143 8.83 -0.75 15.95
C ASP A 143 8.73 -1.98 15.05
N MET A 144 9.83 -2.68 14.80
CA MET A 144 9.81 -3.99 14.14
C MET A 144 9.32 -5.05 15.13
N VAL A 145 8.04 -5.39 15.11
CA VAL A 145 7.47 -6.38 16.04
C VAL A 145 7.63 -7.79 15.49
N ILE A 146 8.15 -8.70 16.32
CA ILE A 146 8.19 -10.14 16.04
C ILE A 146 6.98 -10.74 16.76
N PRO A 147 6.12 -11.51 16.08
CA PRO A 147 4.95 -12.10 16.73
C PRO A 147 5.39 -13.18 17.74
N ASP A 148 4.81 -13.17 18.93
CA ASP A 148 5.13 -14.14 20.00
C ASP A 148 4.82 -15.58 19.58
N THR A 149 3.83 -15.76 18.71
CA THR A 149 3.41 -17.05 18.15
C THR A 149 4.38 -17.62 17.11
N LYS A 150 5.40 -16.85 16.67
CA LYS A 150 6.37 -17.28 15.64
C LYS A 150 6.98 -18.64 15.95
N TRP A 151 7.54 -18.81 17.14
CA TRP A 151 8.27 -20.03 17.49
C TRP A 151 7.35 -21.23 17.62
N THR A 152 6.11 -21.04 18.05
CA THR A 152 5.09 -22.09 18.08
C THR A 152 4.81 -22.62 16.66
N ILE A 153 4.56 -21.72 15.72
CA ILE A 153 4.28 -22.08 14.31
C ILE A 153 5.49 -22.78 13.68
N VAL A 154 6.69 -22.24 13.92
CA VAL A 154 7.94 -22.81 13.36
C VAL A 154 8.23 -24.19 13.94
N ASN A 155 8.05 -24.39 15.25
CA ASN A 155 8.31 -25.68 15.88
C ASN A 155 7.32 -26.75 15.43
N GLU A 156 6.04 -26.40 15.25
CA GLU A 156 5.03 -27.31 14.67
C GLU A 156 5.46 -27.82 13.29
N VAL A 157 5.98 -26.93 12.44
CA VAL A 157 6.45 -27.32 11.10
C VAL A 157 7.77 -28.11 11.15
N LYS A 158 8.66 -27.81 12.11
CA LYS A 158 9.87 -28.63 12.33
C LYS A 158 9.51 -30.07 12.70
N ASP A 159 8.52 -30.26 13.56
CA ASP A 159 8.06 -31.59 13.96
C ASP A 159 7.41 -32.33 12.78
N GLN A 160 6.64 -31.63 11.95
CA GLN A 160 6.08 -32.19 10.70
C GLN A 160 7.19 -32.63 9.74
N VAL A 161 8.23 -31.82 9.55
CA VAL A 161 9.38 -32.15 8.68
C VAL A 161 10.15 -33.35 9.22
N ALA A 162 10.33 -33.45 10.54
CA ALA A 162 10.93 -34.64 11.15
C ALA A 162 10.08 -35.90 10.90
N GLY A 163 8.76 -35.78 10.94
CA GLY A 163 7.84 -36.85 10.55
C GLY A 163 7.99 -37.28 9.08
N PHE A 164 8.16 -36.33 8.15
CA PHE A 164 8.42 -36.65 6.74
C PHE A 164 9.79 -37.30 6.52
N GLU A 165 10.81 -36.91 7.29
CA GLU A 165 12.12 -37.57 7.27
C GLU A 165 11.99 -39.04 7.70
N GLN A 166 11.25 -39.30 8.78
CA GLN A 166 11.03 -40.66 9.26
C GLN A 166 10.25 -41.51 8.24
N GLN A 167 9.19 -40.97 7.64
CA GLN A 167 8.44 -41.67 6.58
C GLN A 167 9.30 -42.02 5.37
N TYR A 168 10.27 -41.16 5.03
CA TYR A 168 11.22 -41.43 3.96
C TYR A 168 12.19 -42.56 4.35
N LEU A 169 12.71 -42.55 5.57
CA LEU A 169 13.58 -43.61 6.10
C LEU A 169 12.85 -44.97 6.17
N ASP A 170 11.56 -44.95 6.51
CA ASP A 170 10.70 -46.13 6.56
C ASP A 170 10.26 -46.61 5.16
N GLY A 171 10.61 -45.87 4.09
CA GLY A 171 10.29 -46.23 2.70
C GLY A 171 8.84 -45.98 2.29
N LEU A 172 8.08 -45.21 3.06
CA LEU A 172 6.66 -44.91 2.80
C LEU A 172 6.46 -43.83 1.72
N ILE A 173 7.44 -42.95 1.54
CA ILE A 173 7.41 -41.85 0.56
C ILE A 173 8.70 -41.79 -0.25
N THR A 174 8.62 -41.27 -1.47
CA THR A 174 9.80 -41.04 -2.32
C THR A 174 10.53 -39.74 -1.96
N GLN A 175 11.79 -39.61 -2.39
CA GLN A 175 12.59 -38.39 -2.17
C GLN A 175 11.94 -37.14 -2.79
N GLY A 176 11.33 -37.28 -3.98
CA GLY A 176 10.65 -36.16 -4.64
C GLY A 176 9.39 -35.71 -3.90
N GLU A 177 8.61 -36.66 -3.37
CA GLU A 177 7.43 -36.35 -2.54
C GLU A 177 7.82 -35.70 -1.22
N LYS A 178 8.89 -36.19 -0.58
CA LYS A 178 9.46 -35.56 0.62
C LYS A 178 9.81 -34.10 0.33
N TYR A 179 10.59 -33.84 -0.72
CA TYR A 179 10.98 -32.47 -1.11
C TYR A 179 9.76 -31.56 -1.28
N ASN A 180 8.76 -31.99 -2.05
CA ASN A 180 7.57 -31.20 -2.31
C ASN A 180 6.75 -30.93 -1.02
N LYS A 181 6.61 -31.94 -0.16
CA LYS A 181 5.92 -31.79 1.14
C LYS A 181 6.64 -30.82 2.08
N VAL A 182 7.98 -30.89 2.15
CA VAL A 182 8.79 -29.99 2.98
C VAL A 182 8.68 -28.55 2.48
N VAL A 183 8.80 -28.34 1.16
CA VAL A 183 8.66 -27.01 0.54
C VAL A 183 7.26 -26.42 0.78
N ASP A 184 6.20 -27.21 0.62
CA ASP A 184 4.83 -26.76 0.86
C ASP A 184 4.59 -26.42 2.34
N ALA A 185 5.05 -27.26 3.27
CA ALA A 185 4.93 -27.03 4.71
C ALA A 185 5.62 -25.72 5.13
N TRP A 186 6.83 -25.47 4.65
CA TRP A 186 7.55 -24.22 4.93
C TRP A 186 6.94 -22.99 4.26
N THR A 187 6.37 -23.14 3.07
CA THR A 187 5.65 -22.05 2.40
C THR A 187 4.44 -21.62 3.22
N LYS A 188 3.61 -22.59 3.64
CA LYS A 188 2.46 -22.34 4.53
C LYS A 188 2.86 -21.76 5.88
N CYS A 189 3.95 -22.26 6.48
CA CYS A 189 4.50 -21.71 7.72
C CYS A 189 4.85 -20.23 7.56
N ASN A 190 5.54 -19.89 6.46
CA ASN A 190 5.99 -18.54 6.18
C ASN A 190 4.82 -17.56 6.03
N ASP A 191 3.72 -18.00 5.42
CA ASP A 191 2.51 -17.18 5.27
C ASP A 191 1.75 -17.01 6.60
N LYS A 192 1.61 -18.08 7.40
CA LYS A 192 1.04 -18.00 8.76
C LYS A 192 1.83 -17.03 9.66
N VAL A 193 3.16 -17.10 9.63
CA VAL A 193 4.03 -16.18 10.39
C VAL A 193 3.85 -14.74 9.91
N THR A 194 3.68 -14.53 8.60
CA THR A 194 3.43 -13.20 8.03
C THR A 194 2.11 -12.63 8.51
N GLU A 195 1.05 -13.43 8.47
CA GLU A 195 -0.27 -13.04 8.94
C GLU A 195 -0.27 -12.72 10.44
N ALA A 196 0.36 -13.57 11.26
CA ALA A 196 0.52 -13.32 12.69
C ALA A 196 1.27 -12.01 12.98
N MET A 197 2.36 -11.75 12.24
CA MET A 197 3.11 -10.49 12.36
C MET A 197 2.24 -9.29 11.97
N MET A 198 1.49 -9.37 10.87
CA MET A 198 0.62 -8.29 10.40
C MET A 198 -0.53 -8.02 11.36
N SER A 199 -1.13 -9.06 11.95
CA SER A 199 -2.17 -8.93 12.97
C SER A 199 -1.61 -8.23 14.22
N THR A 200 -0.41 -8.62 14.66
CA THR A 200 0.24 -8.05 15.86
C THR A 200 0.63 -6.59 15.67
N ILE A 201 1.17 -6.22 14.51
CA ILE A 201 1.63 -4.84 14.23
C ILE A 201 0.47 -3.88 13.94
N SER A 202 -0.66 -4.38 13.45
CA SER A 202 -1.88 -3.60 13.18
C SER A 202 -2.84 -3.50 14.38
N ALA A 203 -2.60 -4.27 15.44
CA ALA A 203 -3.45 -4.28 16.62
C ALA A 203 -3.54 -2.88 17.25
N VAL A 204 -4.78 -2.43 17.47
CA VAL A 204 -5.07 -1.15 18.13
C VAL A 204 -4.65 -1.26 19.60
N ARG A 205 -3.75 -0.37 20.02
CA ARG A 205 -3.34 -0.25 21.42
C ARG A 205 -4.12 0.89 22.05
N HIS A 206 -4.51 0.74 23.30
CA HIS A 206 -5.17 1.80 24.07
C HIS A 206 -4.21 2.39 25.10
N ASP A 207 -4.30 3.69 25.32
CA ASP A 207 -3.65 4.39 26.42
C ASP A 207 -4.33 4.10 27.75
N ALA A 208 -3.68 4.48 28.85
CA ALA A 208 -4.23 4.37 30.21
C ALA A 208 -5.59 5.07 30.38
N ASN A 209 -5.89 6.04 29.52
CA ASN A 209 -7.15 6.79 29.49
C ASN A 209 -8.20 6.18 28.52
N GLY A 210 -7.95 5.01 27.94
CA GLY A 210 -8.83 4.33 26.98
C GLY A 210 -8.77 4.86 25.54
N ALA A 211 -8.03 5.94 25.27
CA ALA A 211 -7.82 6.48 23.94
C ALA A 211 -7.01 5.54 23.04
N GLU A 212 -7.31 5.48 21.75
CA GLU A 212 -6.52 4.72 20.78
C GLU A 212 -5.15 5.37 20.58
N ARG A 213 -4.09 4.62 20.87
CA ARG A 213 -2.71 5.02 20.59
C ARG A 213 -2.48 5.16 19.10
N GLU A 214 -1.44 5.91 18.77
CA GLU A 214 -0.91 5.92 17.42
C GLU A 214 -0.51 4.52 16.97
N PRO A 215 -0.89 4.11 15.74
CA PRO A 215 -0.43 2.86 15.19
C PRO A 215 1.10 2.84 15.06
N ASN A 216 1.64 1.64 14.93
CA ASN A 216 3.06 1.47 14.68
C ASN A 216 3.49 2.17 13.38
N SER A 217 4.61 2.90 13.43
CA SER A 217 5.12 3.69 12.31
C SER A 217 5.46 2.84 11.08
N VAL A 218 6.02 1.64 11.26
CA VAL A 218 6.32 0.70 10.15
C VAL A 218 5.05 0.26 9.46
N TYR A 219 4.02 -0.04 10.25
CA TYR A 219 2.71 -0.41 9.72
C TYR A 219 2.11 0.74 8.92
N MET A 220 2.16 1.97 9.44
CA MET A 220 1.66 3.15 8.70
C MET A 220 2.38 3.34 7.37
N MET A 221 3.71 3.20 7.32
CA MET A 221 4.48 3.35 6.08
C MET A 221 4.06 2.34 5.00
N ALA A 222 3.88 1.08 5.39
CA ALA A 222 3.51 0.03 4.45
C ALA A 222 2.03 0.05 4.09
N HIS A 223 1.13 0.28 5.06
CA HIS A 223 -0.31 0.28 4.84
C HIS A 223 -0.78 1.50 4.02
N SER A 224 -0.15 2.65 4.21
CA SER A 224 -0.38 3.84 3.38
C SER A 224 0.09 3.63 1.93
N GLY A 225 1.02 2.69 1.70
CA GLY A 225 1.69 2.50 0.41
C GLY A 225 2.73 3.58 0.11
N ALA A 226 3.12 4.37 1.13
CA ALA A 226 4.17 5.39 1.01
C ALA A 226 5.54 4.74 0.77
N ARG A 227 5.91 3.78 1.65
CA ARG A 227 7.19 3.09 1.60
C ARG A 227 7.08 1.74 2.28
N GLY A 228 7.71 0.73 1.67
CA GLY A 228 7.64 -0.62 2.20
C GLY A 228 6.49 -1.41 1.60
N SER A 229 6.68 -2.73 1.50
CA SER A 229 5.61 -3.68 1.20
C SER A 229 5.45 -4.68 2.35
N VAL A 230 4.33 -5.40 2.37
CA VAL A 230 4.11 -6.50 3.32
C VAL A 230 5.23 -7.54 3.24
N ILE A 231 5.73 -7.80 2.01
CA ILE A 231 6.85 -8.72 1.78
C ILE A 231 8.14 -8.21 2.43
N GLN A 232 8.40 -6.91 2.40
CA GLN A 232 9.58 -6.33 3.06
C GLN A 232 9.43 -6.35 4.60
N MET A 233 8.24 -6.04 5.12
CA MET A 233 7.97 -6.16 6.57
C MET A 233 8.15 -7.59 7.07
N LYS A 234 7.70 -8.58 6.30
CA LYS A 234 7.89 -10.01 6.57
C LYS A 234 9.36 -10.37 6.79
N GLN A 235 10.27 -9.80 6.00
CA GLN A 235 11.70 -10.06 6.16
C GLN A 235 12.32 -9.38 7.40
N LEU A 236 11.70 -8.30 7.90
CA LEU A 236 12.17 -7.57 9.07
C LEU A 236 11.76 -8.26 10.38
N GLY A 237 10.47 -8.61 10.53
CA GLY A 237 9.90 -9.13 11.79
C GLY A 237 9.38 -10.58 11.74
N GLY A 238 9.15 -11.13 10.55
CA GLY A 238 8.66 -12.50 10.36
C GLY A 238 9.78 -13.52 10.27
N MET A 239 9.80 -14.27 9.18
CA MET A 239 10.92 -15.11 8.75
C MET A 239 11.21 -14.82 7.27
N ARG A 240 12.46 -15.02 6.85
CA ARG A 240 12.85 -14.75 5.45
C ARG A 240 12.32 -15.83 4.50
N GLY A 241 12.21 -17.06 4.98
CA GLY A 241 11.61 -18.18 4.25
C GLY A 241 12.58 -18.93 3.34
N LEU A 242 12.02 -19.61 2.36
CA LEU A 242 12.75 -20.43 1.40
C LEU A 242 13.54 -19.56 0.40
N MET A 243 14.71 -20.04 0.00
CA MET A 243 15.59 -19.37 -0.96
C MET A 243 15.80 -20.25 -2.19
N ALA A 244 15.88 -19.64 -3.37
CA ALA A 244 16.19 -20.36 -4.59
C ALA A 244 17.71 -20.40 -4.84
N LYS A 245 18.21 -21.56 -5.27
CA LYS A 245 19.54 -21.74 -5.82
C LYS A 245 19.66 -21.03 -7.18
N PRO A 246 20.88 -20.80 -7.70
CA PRO A 246 21.07 -20.26 -9.04
C PRO A 246 20.41 -21.10 -10.14
N SER A 247 20.30 -22.43 -9.95
CA SER A 247 19.61 -23.36 -10.83
C SER A 247 18.08 -23.14 -10.90
N GLY A 248 17.49 -22.45 -9.92
CA GLY A 248 16.04 -22.26 -9.79
C GLY A 248 15.39 -23.23 -8.79
N GLU A 249 16.09 -24.28 -8.36
CA GLU A 249 15.61 -25.17 -7.29
C GLU A 249 15.50 -24.43 -5.96
N ILE A 250 14.52 -24.80 -5.14
CA ILE A 250 14.33 -24.23 -3.80
C ILE A 250 15.19 -25.01 -2.80
N ILE A 251 15.89 -24.30 -1.93
CA ILE A 251 16.65 -24.91 -0.82
C ILE A 251 15.64 -25.34 0.25
N GLU A 252 15.62 -26.64 0.56
CA GLU A 252 14.70 -27.25 1.54
C GLU A 252 14.83 -26.66 2.95
N THR A 253 16.02 -26.19 3.32
CA THR A 253 16.30 -25.55 4.60
C THR A 253 15.98 -24.05 4.52
N PRO A 254 14.88 -23.58 5.14
CA PRO A 254 14.52 -22.17 5.09
C PRO A 254 15.42 -21.33 6.02
N ILE A 255 15.38 -20.02 5.81
CA ILE A 255 15.93 -19.04 6.76
C ILE A 255 14.81 -18.68 7.74
N ILE A 256 14.96 -19.14 8.99
CA ILE A 256 13.97 -18.97 10.06
C ILE A 256 14.16 -17.60 10.73
N SER A 257 15.41 -17.16 10.83
CA SER A 257 15.76 -15.88 11.43
C SER A 257 15.28 -14.71 10.58
N ASN A 258 15.10 -13.55 11.20
CA ASN A 258 14.77 -12.29 10.52
C ASN A 258 15.88 -11.24 10.72
N PHE A 259 15.74 -10.09 10.05
CA PHE A 259 16.75 -9.03 10.17
C PHE A 259 16.81 -8.38 11.56
N LYS A 260 15.72 -8.40 12.35
CA LYS A 260 15.75 -7.89 13.73
C LYS A 260 16.54 -8.80 14.67
N GLU A 261 16.43 -10.11 14.50
CA GLU A 261 17.13 -11.15 15.27
C GLU A 261 18.58 -11.32 14.80
N GLY A 262 18.85 -11.06 13.52
CA GLY A 262 20.13 -11.34 12.88
C GLY A 262 20.14 -12.71 12.20
N LEU A 263 21.04 -12.90 11.24
CA LEU A 263 21.17 -14.13 10.46
C LEU A 263 22.42 -14.88 10.91
N THR A 264 22.33 -16.21 10.99
CA THR A 264 23.52 -17.05 11.16
C THR A 264 24.40 -17.02 9.90
N VAL A 265 25.66 -17.42 10.01
CA VAL A 265 26.60 -17.44 8.86
C VAL A 265 26.07 -18.28 7.70
N LEU A 266 25.48 -19.45 7.99
CA LEU A 266 24.91 -20.34 6.99
C LEU A 266 23.67 -19.74 6.31
N GLU A 267 22.75 -19.17 7.11
CA GLU A 267 21.56 -18.49 6.57
C GLU A 267 21.93 -17.30 5.69
N TYR A 268 22.91 -16.50 6.13
CA TYR A 268 23.40 -15.36 5.36
C TYR A 268 24.04 -15.84 4.05
N PHE A 269 24.91 -16.86 4.09
CA PHE A 269 25.53 -17.46 2.91
C PHE A 269 24.48 -17.96 1.90
N ASN A 270 23.46 -18.69 2.36
CA ASN A 270 22.37 -19.16 1.50
C ASN A 270 21.60 -17.99 0.86
N SER A 271 21.41 -16.88 1.57
CA SER A 271 20.73 -15.70 1.04
C SER A 271 21.50 -14.98 -0.09
N THR A 272 22.84 -15.14 -0.14
CA THR A 272 23.69 -14.43 -1.13
C THR A 272 23.44 -14.90 -2.56
N HIS A 273 23.08 -16.17 -2.76
CA HIS A 273 22.84 -16.74 -4.08
C HIS A 273 21.69 -16.03 -4.80
N GLY A 274 20.56 -15.88 -4.11
CA GLY A 274 19.39 -15.18 -4.64
C GLY A 274 19.65 -13.68 -4.85
N ALA A 275 20.34 -13.04 -3.90
CA ALA A 275 20.68 -11.62 -4.02
C ALA A 275 21.60 -11.33 -5.23
N ARG A 276 22.65 -12.13 -5.39
CA ARG A 276 23.60 -11.98 -6.51
C ARG A 276 22.92 -12.23 -7.86
N LYS A 277 22.13 -13.30 -7.97
CA LYS A 277 21.37 -13.61 -9.19
C LYS A 277 20.42 -12.47 -9.54
N GLY A 278 19.66 -11.95 -8.57
CA GLY A 278 18.75 -10.84 -8.79
C GLY A 278 19.44 -9.56 -9.30
N LEU A 279 20.61 -9.23 -8.75
CA LEU A 279 21.41 -8.08 -9.21
C LEU A 279 21.96 -8.30 -10.63
N SER A 280 22.50 -9.48 -10.91
CA SER A 280 22.99 -9.84 -12.25
C SER A 280 21.87 -9.86 -13.29
N ASP A 281 20.72 -10.46 -12.97
CA ASP A 281 19.55 -10.51 -13.85
C ASP A 281 19.01 -9.10 -14.14
N THR A 282 19.01 -8.22 -13.15
CA THR A 282 18.60 -6.82 -13.34
C THR A 282 19.55 -6.11 -14.30
N ALA A 283 20.87 -6.28 -14.13
CA ALA A 283 21.87 -5.70 -15.03
C ALA A 283 21.70 -6.20 -16.49
N LEU A 284 21.45 -7.50 -16.66
CA LEU A 284 21.20 -8.10 -17.99
C LEU A 284 19.88 -7.60 -18.60
N LYS A 285 18.81 -7.50 -17.80
CA LYS A 285 17.50 -7.02 -18.24
C LYS A 285 17.53 -5.56 -18.69
N THR A 286 18.36 -4.71 -18.08
CA THR A 286 18.54 -3.31 -18.49
C THR A 286 18.92 -3.19 -19.97
N ALA A 287 19.84 -4.03 -20.46
CA ALA A 287 20.22 -4.04 -21.87
C ALA A 287 19.06 -4.49 -22.78
N ASN A 288 18.34 -5.53 -22.37
CA ASN A 288 17.19 -6.06 -23.14
C ASN A 288 16.03 -5.06 -23.23
N SER A 289 15.74 -4.33 -22.15
CA SER A 289 14.69 -3.30 -22.15
C SER A 289 15.00 -2.18 -23.14
N GLY A 290 16.23 -1.67 -23.14
CA GLY A 290 16.64 -0.64 -24.11
C GLY A 290 16.62 -1.15 -25.56
N TYR A 291 17.05 -2.38 -25.79
CA TYR A 291 16.98 -3.03 -27.10
C TYR A 291 15.54 -3.19 -27.60
N LEU A 292 14.61 -3.61 -26.74
CA LEU A 292 13.20 -3.74 -27.09
C LEU A 292 12.60 -2.39 -27.48
N THR A 293 12.82 -1.35 -26.66
CA THR A 293 12.34 0.00 -26.97
C THR A 293 12.89 0.50 -28.29
N ARG A 294 14.19 0.28 -28.57
CA ARG A 294 14.79 0.62 -29.86
C ARG A 294 14.08 -0.08 -31.02
N ARG A 295 13.87 -1.39 -30.94
CA ARG A 295 13.16 -2.14 -32.01
C ARG A 295 11.75 -1.65 -32.23
N LEU A 296 11.03 -1.30 -31.16
CA LEU A 296 9.67 -0.77 -31.26
C LEU A 296 9.68 0.61 -31.94
N VAL A 297 10.65 1.47 -31.59
CA VAL A 297 10.82 2.77 -32.24
C VAL A 297 11.20 2.59 -33.70
N ASP A 298 12.17 1.74 -34.03
CA ASP A 298 12.63 1.50 -35.41
C ASP A 298 11.48 1.08 -36.34
N VAL A 299 10.45 0.36 -35.84
CA VAL A 299 9.29 -0.07 -36.64
C VAL A 299 8.18 1.00 -36.70
N ALA A 300 7.97 1.75 -35.61
CA ALA A 300 6.84 2.68 -35.49
C ALA A 300 7.22 4.16 -35.71
N GLN A 301 8.50 4.47 -35.99
CA GLN A 301 9.00 5.85 -36.11
C GLN A 301 8.28 6.66 -37.18
N ASP A 302 7.90 6.02 -38.30
CA ASP A 302 7.24 6.67 -39.42
C ASP A 302 5.69 6.70 -39.29
N CYS A 303 5.13 6.19 -38.18
CA CYS A 303 3.69 6.23 -37.92
C CYS A 303 3.25 7.61 -37.41
N ILE A 304 2.71 8.44 -38.30
CA ILE A 304 2.24 9.80 -38.00
C ILE A 304 0.75 9.94 -38.34
N VAL A 305 -0.02 10.60 -37.46
CA VAL A 305 -1.44 10.94 -37.72
C VAL A 305 -1.50 12.06 -38.76
N ARG A 306 -1.98 11.74 -39.98
CA ARG A 306 -2.03 12.68 -41.13
C ARG A 306 -3.40 13.24 -41.46
N ALA A 307 -4.47 12.58 -41.03
CA ALA A 307 -5.85 12.95 -41.34
C ALA A 307 -6.71 12.84 -40.07
N HIS A 308 -7.73 13.69 -39.97
CA HIS A 308 -8.67 13.68 -38.83
C HIS A 308 -9.64 12.50 -38.88
N ASP A 309 -10.10 12.13 -40.07
CA ASP A 309 -10.99 11.00 -40.31
C ASP A 309 -10.60 10.34 -41.63
N CYS A 310 -10.49 9.01 -41.63
CA CYS A 310 -10.22 8.22 -42.84
C CYS A 310 -11.50 7.68 -43.49
N GLY A 311 -12.66 7.81 -42.83
CA GLY A 311 -13.98 7.40 -43.35
C GLY A 311 -14.22 5.89 -43.41
N THR A 312 -13.40 5.07 -42.75
CA THR A 312 -13.57 3.61 -42.74
C THR A 312 -14.63 3.17 -41.73
N GLU A 313 -15.44 2.18 -42.10
CA GLU A 313 -16.37 1.50 -41.18
C GLU A 313 -15.73 0.25 -40.54
N GLN A 314 -14.49 -0.07 -40.89
CA GLN A 314 -13.77 -1.21 -40.31
C GLN A 314 -13.38 -0.93 -38.86
N ALA A 315 -13.84 -1.78 -37.94
CA ALA A 315 -13.55 -1.68 -36.53
C ALA A 315 -13.14 -3.05 -35.94
N ILE A 316 -12.48 -3.01 -34.79
CA ILE A 316 -12.19 -4.19 -33.99
C ILE A 316 -13.28 -4.36 -32.92
N MET A 317 -13.80 -5.59 -32.77
CA MET A 317 -14.78 -5.90 -31.74
C MET A 317 -14.08 -6.00 -30.37
N ALA A 318 -14.38 -5.07 -29.47
CA ALA A 318 -13.86 -5.07 -28.11
C ALA A 318 -14.84 -5.77 -27.15
N SER A 319 -14.32 -6.71 -26.35
CA SER A 319 -15.05 -7.38 -25.26
C SER A 319 -14.22 -7.34 -23.98
N ALA A 320 -14.86 -7.56 -22.82
CA ALA A 320 -14.14 -7.71 -21.56
C ALA A 320 -13.11 -8.86 -21.67
N ALA A 321 -11.92 -8.65 -21.15
CA ALA A 321 -10.90 -9.71 -21.13
C ALA A 321 -11.19 -10.66 -19.96
N VAL A 322 -11.65 -11.87 -20.27
CA VAL A 322 -11.95 -12.91 -19.28
C VAL A 322 -10.89 -13.99 -19.38
N ASN A 323 -10.31 -14.37 -18.25
CA ASN A 323 -9.41 -15.52 -18.14
C ASN A 323 -9.88 -16.39 -16.99
N ASP A 324 -10.09 -17.68 -17.24
CA ASP A 324 -10.52 -18.66 -16.23
C ASP A 324 -11.78 -18.25 -15.42
N GLY A 325 -12.70 -17.53 -16.07
CA GLY A 325 -13.96 -17.06 -15.46
C GLY A 325 -13.86 -15.75 -14.67
N GLU A 326 -12.65 -15.22 -14.46
CA GLU A 326 -12.44 -13.91 -13.86
C GLU A 326 -12.26 -12.83 -14.94
N VAL A 327 -12.95 -11.70 -14.75
CA VAL A 327 -12.79 -10.53 -15.60
C VAL A 327 -11.48 -9.84 -15.20
N ILE A 328 -10.44 -9.98 -16.02
CA ILE A 328 -9.14 -9.31 -15.80
C ILE A 328 -9.26 -7.82 -16.08
N VAL A 329 -9.89 -7.45 -17.21
CA VAL A 329 -10.06 -6.05 -17.62
C VAL A 329 -11.51 -5.81 -18.03
N PRO A 330 -12.22 -4.89 -17.36
CA PRO A 330 -13.60 -4.58 -17.68
C PRO A 330 -13.71 -3.87 -19.03
N MET A 331 -14.86 -4.04 -19.69
CA MET A 331 -15.13 -3.41 -21.00
C MET A 331 -15.00 -1.88 -20.94
N GLY A 332 -15.45 -1.26 -19.83
CA GLY A 332 -15.36 0.19 -19.64
C GLY A 332 -13.93 0.74 -19.66
N GLU A 333 -12.94 -0.04 -19.22
CA GLU A 333 -11.52 0.36 -19.30
C GLU A 333 -10.96 0.13 -20.71
N ARG A 334 -11.39 -0.92 -21.41
CA ARG A 334 -10.90 -1.25 -22.77
C ARG A 334 -11.40 -0.31 -23.86
N VAL A 335 -12.60 0.23 -23.69
CA VAL A 335 -13.24 1.13 -24.67
C VAL A 335 -13.02 2.61 -24.30
N LEU A 336 -12.40 2.88 -23.14
CA LEU A 336 -12.09 4.25 -22.73
C LEU A 336 -11.05 4.87 -23.67
N GLY A 337 -11.47 5.88 -24.42
CA GLY A 337 -10.68 6.65 -25.38
C GLY A 337 -11.39 7.94 -25.70
#